data_AF-A0A3E0K188-F1
#
_entry.id   AF-A0A3E0K188-F1
#
_cell.length_a   1.000
_cell.length_b   1.000
_cell.length_c   1.000
_cell.angle_alpha   90.00
_cell.angle_beta   90.00
_cell.angle_gamma   90.00
#
_symmetry.space_group_name_H-M   'P 1'
#
loop_
_entity.id
_entity.type
_entity.pdbx_description
1 polymer ?
#
loop_
_entity_poly.entity_id
_entity_poly.type
_entity_poly.pdbx_seq_one_letter_code
_entity_poly.pdbx_strand_id
1 'polypeptide(L)'
;MENPDNGVLLNPVTDGILSPKRQAEIIEVAKSLKKFQPTQIALEVLKRLNKEYRSYLNGNFQLTANEIHQIGFRLAEEMKIERLHASDWNENLENIPDVASWAEKNGSQIFAEIVKRGEEWAGRVQEYLQSHPIREFLLWLNLPENWKTNHRMYMHLACVGSREEPVAPCGRPGTGIIGIRSSIKI
;
A
#
# COMPACT_ATOMS: atom_id res chain seq x y z
N MET A 1 -0.24 -6.46 5.73
CA MET A 1 -1.37 -6.90 4.91
C MET A 1 -0.79 -7.16 3.53
N GLU A 2 -1.08 -8.30 2.92
CA GLU A 2 -0.46 -8.66 1.64
C GLU A 2 -1.22 -7.95 0.52
N ASN A 3 -0.53 -7.03 -0.16
CA ASN A 3 -0.97 -6.47 -1.43
C ASN A 3 -0.14 -7.16 -2.53
N PRO A 4 -0.77 -7.89 -3.47
CA PRO A 4 -0.03 -8.58 -4.52
C PRO A 4 0.70 -7.58 -5.42
N ASP A 5 2.03 -7.56 -5.29
CA ASP A 5 3.04 -7.05 -6.22
C ASP A 5 2.70 -5.75 -6.97
N ASN A 6 2.59 -4.65 -6.22
CA ASN A 6 2.48 -3.29 -6.74
C ASN A 6 3.84 -2.55 -6.76
N GLY A 7 4.96 -3.26 -6.92
CA GLY A 7 6.30 -2.65 -6.92
C GLY A 7 6.78 -2.18 -5.54
N VAL A 8 6.19 -2.70 -4.45
CA VAL A 8 6.67 -2.48 -3.09
C VAL A 8 7.92 -3.33 -2.84
N LEU A 9 9.04 -2.65 -2.57
CA LEU A 9 10.35 -3.28 -2.35
C LEU A 9 10.39 -4.20 -1.11
N LEU A 10 9.55 -3.93 -0.10
CA LEU A 10 9.55 -4.63 1.19
C LEU A 10 8.15 -4.77 1.74
N ASN A 11 7.70 -6.02 1.94
CA ASN A 11 6.39 -6.34 2.48
C ASN A 11 6.51 -6.86 3.93
N PRO A 12 5.71 -6.34 4.88
CA PRO A 12 5.63 -6.94 6.21
C PRO A 12 5.02 -8.34 6.14
N VAL A 13 5.54 -9.27 6.94
CA VAL A 13 5.01 -10.64 7.08
C VAL A 13 3.65 -10.60 7.78
N THR A 14 2.65 -11.25 7.19
CA THR A 14 1.24 -11.15 7.60
C THR A 14 0.64 -12.44 8.14
N ASP A 15 1.48 -13.32 8.68
CA ASP A 15 1.01 -14.59 9.23
C ASP A 15 -0.04 -14.35 10.33
N GLY A 16 -1.12 -15.14 10.27
CA GLY A 16 -2.16 -15.10 11.30
C GLY A 16 -3.18 -13.96 11.18
N ILE A 17 -3.27 -13.24 10.05
CA ILE A 17 -4.34 -12.25 9.82
C ILE A 17 -5.75 -12.87 9.95
N LEU A 18 -5.91 -14.14 9.60
CA LEU A 18 -7.17 -14.88 9.76
C LEU A 18 -7.42 -15.41 11.18
N SER A 19 -6.49 -15.17 12.12
CA SER A 19 -6.67 -15.59 13.52
C SER A 19 -7.84 -14.85 14.19
N PRO A 20 -8.54 -15.45 15.16
CA PRO A 20 -9.67 -14.80 15.85
C PRO A 20 -9.33 -13.43 16.44
N LYS A 21 -8.12 -13.29 17.02
CA LYS A 21 -7.62 -12.00 17.54
C LYS A 21 -7.55 -10.94 16.44
N ARG A 22 -6.86 -11.23 15.32
CA ARG A 22 -6.71 -10.27 14.21
C ARG A 22 -8.04 -9.97 13.53
N GLN A 23 -8.93 -10.94 13.41
CA GLN A 23 -10.27 -10.72 12.88
C GLN A 23 -11.08 -9.74 13.74
N ALA A 24 -11.00 -9.85 15.08
CA ALA A 24 -11.64 -8.89 15.98
C ALA A 24 -11.08 -7.47 15.79
N GLU A 25 -9.75 -7.32 15.72
CA GLU A 25 -9.09 -6.02 15.49
C GLU A 25 -9.49 -5.39 14.14
N ILE A 26 -9.57 -6.20 13.06
CA ILE A 26 -9.99 -5.75 11.72
C ILE A 26 -11.43 -5.27 11.74
N ILE A 27 -12.33 -5.98 12.44
CA ILE A 27 -13.72 -5.57 12.61
C ILE A 27 -13.81 -4.21 13.33
N GLU A 28 -12.96 -3.96 14.34
CA GLU A 28 -12.92 -2.64 15.00
C GLU A 28 -12.44 -1.53 14.08
N VAL A 29 -11.46 -1.81 13.21
CA VAL A 29 -11.01 -0.87 12.17
C VAL A 29 -12.16 -0.56 11.21
N ALA A 30 -12.85 -1.58 10.68
CA ALA A 30 -13.99 -1.38 9.78
C ALA A 30 -15.12 -0.57 10.45
N LYS A 31 -15.42 -0.84 11.73
CA LYS A 31 -16.37 -0.04 12.53
C LYS A 31 -15.92 1.42 12.70
N SER A 32 -14.62 1.67 12.80
CA SER A 32 -14.09 3.04 12.87
C SER A 32 -14.26 3.76 11.53
N LEU A 33 -13.91 3.11 10.42
CA LEU A 33 -14.08 3.64 9.06
C LEU A 33 -15.55 3.91 8.71
N LYS A 34 -16.48 3.08 9.21
CA LYS A 34 -17.93 3.26 9.05
C LYS A 34 -18.42 4.64 9.50
N LYS A 35 -17.77 5.26 10.51
CA LYS A 35 -18.13 6.58 11.02
C LYS A 35 -17.94 7.70 10.00
N PHE A 36 -17.06 7.52 9.02
CA PHE A 36 -16.87 8.44 7.90
C PHE A 36 -18.07 8.44 6.93
N GLN A 37 -18.96 7.43 7.02
CA GLN A 37 -20.09 7.23 6.13
C GLN A 37 -19.68 7.21 4.64
N PRO A 38 -18.73 6.33 4.26
CA PRO A 38 -18.31 6.25 2.86
C PRO A 38 -19.49 5.88 1.96
N THR A 39 -19.66 6.63 0.87
CA THR A 39 -20.64 6.33 -0.18
C THR A 39 -20.03 5.52 -1.33
N GLN A 40 -18.70 5.54 -1.43
CA GLN A 40 -17.90 4.81 -2.41
C GLN A 40 -16.63 4.27 -1.74
N ILE A 41 -16.17 3.12 -2.23
CA ILE A 41 -14.91 2.50 -1.81
C ILE A 41 -14.10 2.17 -3.06
N ALA A 42 -12.89 2.70 -3.13
CA ALA A 42 -11.90 2.42 -4.15
C ALA A 42 -10.78 1.54 -3.57
N LEU A 43 -10.37 0.50 -4.29
CA LEU A 43 -9.37 -0.48 -3.88
C LEU A 43 -8.25 -0.53 -4.94
N GLU A 44 -7.00 -0.57 -4.49
CA GLU A 44 -5.80 -0.60 -5.33
C GLU A 44 -5.65 -1.99 -5.97
N VAL A 45 -6.29 -2.19 -7.13
CA VAL A 45 -6.27 -3.44 -7.91
C VAL A 45 -6.65 -3.17 -9.36
N LEU A 46 -5.98 -3.82 -10.31
CA LEU A 46 -6.28 -3.70 -11.75
C LEU A 46 -7.57 -4.42 -12.19
N LYS A 47 -7.97 -5.48 -11.47
CA LYS A 47 -8.99 -6.44 -11.91
C LYS A 47 -10.42 -6.09 -11.45
N ARG A 48 -11.39 -6.71 -12.14
CA ARG A 48 -12.83 -6.64 -11.81
C ARG A 48 -13.16 -7.44 -10.54
N LEU A 49 -13.14 -6.75 -9.40
CA LEU A 49 -13.43 -7.33 -8.07
C LEU A 49 -14.93 -7.49 -7.75
N ASN A 50 -15.83 -6.85 -8.51
CA ASN A 50 -17.28 -6.88 -8.22
C ASN A 50 -17.95 -8.26 -8.42
N LYS A 51 -17.36 -9.17 -9.20
CA LYS A 51 -17.87 -10.55 -9.31
C LYS A 51 -17.65 -11.30 -8.01
N GLU A 52 -16.44 -11.23 -7.47
CA GLU A 52 -16.06 -11.83 -6.18
C GLU A 52 -16.83 -11.20 -5.04
N TYR A 53 -16.94 -9.87 -5.02
CA TYR A 53 -17.72 -9.15 -4.01
C TYR A 53 -19.20 -9.58 -3.98
N ARG A 54 -19.86 -9.73 -5.14
CA ARG A 54 -21.23 -10.26 -5.18
C ARG A 54 -21.31 -11.71 -4.70
N SER A 55 -20.30 -12.54 -5.00
CA SER A 55 -20.23 -13.90 -4.49
C SER A 55 -20.11 -13.91 -2.96
N TYR A 56 -19.33 -12.98 -2.39
CA TYR A 56 -19.20 -12.77 -0.95
C TYR A 56 -20.53 -12.39 -0.29
N LEU A 57 -21.24 -11.40 -0.84
CA LEU A 57 -22.56 -10.98 -0.32
C LEU A 57 -23.59 -12.13 -0.33
N ASN A 58 -23.44 -13.08 -1.25
CA ASN A 58 -24.31 -14.26 -1.36
C ASN A 58 -23.84 -15.45 -0.50
N GLY A 59 -22.78 -15.30 0.31
CA GLY A 59 -22.20 -16.38 1.11
C GLY A 59 -21.39 -17.42 0.32
N ASN A 60 -21.15 -17.18 -0.97
CA ASN A 60 -20.46 -18.09 -1.89
C ASN A 60 -18.98 -17.75 -2.08
N PHE A 61 -18.39 -16.94 -1.20
CA PHE A 61 -16.98 -16.59 -1.26
C PHE A 61 -16.41 -16.41 0.14
N GLN A 62 -15.29 -17.09 0.41
CA GLN A 62 -14.58 -16.98 1.68
C GLN A 62 -13.51 -15.88 1.57
N LEU A 63 -13.53 -14.95 2.52
CA LEU A 63 -12.53 -13.88 2.58
C LEU A 63 -11.12 -14.45 2.80
N THR A 64 -10.17 -14.02 1.98
CA THR A 64 -8.74 -14.34 2.14
C THR A 64 -8.03 -13.29 3.02
N ALA A 65 -6.75 -13.51 3.34
CA ALA A 65 -5.99 -12.64 4.25
C ALA A 65 -5.64 -11.25 3.70
N ASN A 66 -5.99 -10.93 2.45
CA ASN A 66 -5.65 -9.63 1.85
C ASN A 66 -6.54 -8.48 2.36
N GLU A 67 -6.05 -7.23 2.25
CA GLU A 67 -6.78 -6.04 2.74
C GLU A 67 -8.06 -5.74 1.96
N ILE A 68 -8.08 -6.08 0.66
CA ILE A 68 -9.26 -5.96 -0.22
C ILE A 68 -10.44 -6.69 0.41
N HIS A 69 -10.23 -7.91 0.89
CA HIS A 69 -11.26 -8.72 1.54
C HIS A 69 -11.47 -8.31 2.99
N GLN A 70 -10.39 -8.19 3.76
CA GLN A 70 -10.47 -7.99 5.21
C GLN A 70 -11.02 -6.62 5.59
N ILE A 71 -10.76 -5.57 4.82
CA ILE A 71 -11.27 -4.22 5.08
C ILE A 71 -12.25 -3.82 3.99
N GLY A 72 -11.87 -3.91 2.71
CA GLY A 72 -12.67 -3.41 1.59
C GLY A 72 -14.05 -4.05 1.49
N PHE A 73 -14.12 -5.39 1.38
CA PHE A 73 -15.39 -6.12 1.22
C PHE A 73 -16.26 -6.00 2.47
N ARG A 74 -15.67 -6.17 3.66
CA ARG A 74 -16.39 -6.05 4.94
C ARG A 74 -17.02 -4.67 5.12
N LEU A 75 -16.25 -3.60 4.86
CA LEU A 75 -16.76 -2.24 4.98
C LEU A 75 -17.86 -1.95 3.96
N ALA A 76 -17.72 -2.45 2.73
CA ALA A 76 -18.72 -2.27 1.69
C ALA A 76 -20.05 -2.97 2.03
N GLU A 77 -20.00 -4.19 2.55
CA GLU A 77 -21.17 -4.93 3.02
C GLU A 77 -21.87 -4.19 4.17
N GLU A 78 -21.10 -3.77 5.19
CA GLU A 78 -21.60 -3.02 6.35
C GLU A 78 -22.27 -1.69 5.97
N MET A 79 -21.83 -1.10 4.86
CA MET A 79 -22.34 0.17 4.31
C MET A 79 -23.39 -0.04 3.22
N LYS A 80 -23.72 -1.30 2.88
CA LYS A 80 -24.64 -1.67 1.78
C LYS A 80 -24.24 -1.04 0.43
N ILE A 81 -22.94 -0.92 0.18
CA ILE A 81 -22.41 -0.44 -1.09
C ILE A 81 -22.49 -1.56 -2.10
N GLU A 82 -23.25 -1.36 -3.17
CA GLU A 82 -23.48 -2.40 -4.20
C GLU A 82 -22.27 -2.64 -5.11
N ARG A 83 -21.42 -1.61 -5.24
CA ARG A 83 -20.32 -1.61 -6.20
C ARG A 83 -19.05 -1.02 -5.59
N LEU A 84 -17.98 -1.77 -5.74
CA LEU A 84 -16.61 -1.35 -5.42
C LEU A 84 -15.90 -0.85 -6.67
N HIS A 85 -14.96 0.07 -6.49
CA HIS A 85 -14.17 0.67 -7.57
C HIS A 85 -12.74 0.12 -7.53
N ALA A 86 -12.28 -0.40 -8.67
CA ALA A 86 -10.89 -0.77 -8.88
C ALA A 86 -10.12 0.49 -9.30
N SER A 87 -9.02 0.80 -8.62
CA SER A 87 -8.19 1.99 -8.88
C SER A 87 -6.74 1.65 -8.65
N ASP A 88 -6.05 1.21 -9.69
CA ASP A 88 -4.60 1.01 -9.67
C ASP A 88 -3.95 1.95 -10.69
N TRP A 89 -2.76 2.46 -10.35
CA TRP A 89 -2.02 3.41 -11.16
C TRP A 89 -0.65 2.85 -11.60
N ASN A 90 -0.24 1.68 -11.09
CA ASN A 90 1.12 1.19 -11.19
C ASN A 90 1.33 0.26 -12.41
N GLU A 91 1.09 0.79 -13.60
CA GLU A 91 1.45 0.11 -14.85
C GLU A 91 2.89 0.44 -15.25
N ASN A 92 3.64 -0.59 -15.68
CA ASN A 92 4.96 -0.38 -16.25
C ASN A 92 4.86 0.49 -17.50
N LEU A 93 5.61 1.58 -17.54
CA LEU A 93 5.68 2.45 -18.71
C LEU A 93 6.65 1.85 -19.73
N GLU A 94 6.20 1.75 -20.97
CA GLU A 94 7.04 1.30 -22.07
C GLU A 94 8.29 2.20 -22.19
N ASN A 95 9.46 1.57 -22.32
CA ASN A 95 10.77 2.24 -22.41
C ASN A 95 11.27 2.94 -21.15
N ILE A 96 10.64 2.74 -19.99
CA ILE A 96 11.21 3.13 -18.70
C ILE A 96 11.71 1.84 -18.00
N PRO A 97 13.02 1.68 -17.79
CA PRO A 97 13.54 0.49 -17.13
C PRO A 97 13.13 0.49 -15.66
N ASP A 98 12.99 -0.70 -15.08
CA ASP A 98 12.82 -0.88 -13.65
C ASP A 98 13.98 -0.21 -12.87
N VAL A 99 13.63 0.55 -11.84
CA VAL A 99 14.59 1.39 -11.10
C VAL A 99 15.63 0.52 -10.38
N ALA A 100 15.24 -0.64 -9.86
CA ALA A 100 16.16 -1.55 -9.19
C ALA A 100 17.15 -2.16 -10.19
N SER A 101 16.65 -2.65 -11.32
CA SER A 101 17.45 -3.21 -12.41
C SER A 101 18.47 -2.20 -12.96
N TRP A 102 18.06 -0.94 -13.16
CA TRP A 102 18.97 0.11 -13.57
C TRP A 102 20.01 0.43 -12.49
N ALA A 103 19.59 0.52 -11.23
CA ALA A 103 20.47 0.87 -10.12
C ALA A 103 21.55 -0.20 -9.88
N GLU A 104 21.21 -1.48 -9.98
CA GLU A 104 22.15 -2.58 -9.87
C GLU A 104 23.18 -2.55 -11.00
N LYS A 105 22.72 -2.40 -12.25
CA LYS A 105 23.60 -2.30 -13.43
C LYS A 105 24.60 -1.14 -13.33
N ASN A 106 24.17 -0.01 -12.76
CA ASN A 106 24.95 1.22 -12.70
C ASN A 106 25.63 1.47 -11.35
N GLY A 107 25.50 0.56 -10.37
CA GLY A 107 26.12 0.71 -9.05
C GLY A 107 25.63 1.93 -8.27
N SER A 108 24.33 2.22 -8.32
CA SER A 108 23.76 3.44 -7.71
C SER A 108 23.86 3.43 -6.19
N GLN A 109 24.72 4.31 -5.65
CA GLN A 109 24.86 4.51 -4.20
C GLN A 109 23.58 5.03 -3.55
N ILE A 110 22.86 5.93 -4.24
CA ILE A 110 21.58 6.48 -3.76
C ILE A 110 20.56 5.36 -3.59
N PHE A 111 20.48 4.44 -4.56
CA PHE A 111 19.57 3.30 -4.46
C PHE A 111 19.96 2.36 -3.32
N ALA A 112 21.26 2.05 -3.17
CA ALA A 112 21.73 1.22 -2.05
C ALA A 112 21.39 1.83 -0.67
N GLU A 113 21.51 3.15 -0.51
CA GLU A 113 21.10 3.84 0.71
C GLU A 113 19.58 3.77 0.94
N ILE A 114 18.77 3.88 -0.13
CA ILE A 114 17.31 3.77 -0.04
C ILE A 114 16.92 2.36 0.39
N VAL A 115 17.50 1.31 -0.22
CA VAL A 115 17.23 -0.09 0.13
C VAL A 115 17.54 -0.33 1.61
N LYS A 116 18.73 0.07 2.07
CA LYS A 116 19.12 -0.07 3.48
C LYS A 116 18.12 0.61 4.44
N ARG A 117 17.76 1.87 4.16
CA ARG A 117 16.77 2.59 4.98
C ARG A 117 15.38 1.95 4.92
N GLY A 118 15.02 1.41 3.75
CA GLY A 118 13.80 0.65 3.54
C GLY A 118 13.76 -0.58 4.44
N GLU A 119 14.85 -1.35 4.52
CA GLU A 119 14.95 -2.55 5.36
C GLU A 119 14.81 -2.21 6.85
N GLU A 120 15.49 -1.15 7.31
CA GLU A 120 15.34 -0.63 8.67
C GLU A 120 13.88 -0.21 8.97
N TRP A 121 13.25 0.47 8.01
CA TRP A 121 11.85 0.88 8.11
C TRP A 121 10.90 -0.32 8.16
N ALA A 122 11.10 -1.30 7.28
CA ALA A 122 10.30 -2.53 7.21
C ALA A 122 10.40 -3.32 8.52
N GLY A 123 11.59 -3.40 9.12
CA GLY A 123 11.78 -4.00 10.45
C GLY A 123 10.92 -3.33 11.53
N ARG A 124 10.92 -1.99 11.58
CA ARG A 124 10.09 -1.22 12.52
C ARG A 124 8.59 -1.43 12.30
N VAL A 125 8.16 -1.43 11.03
CA VAL A 125 6.76 -1.72 10.65
C VAL A 125 6.35 -3.12 11.11
N GLN A 126 7.22 -4.11 10.88
CA GLN A 126 6.98 -5.50 11.27
C GLN A 126 6.86 -5.65 12.78
N GLU A 127 7.80 -5.08 13.53
CA GLU A 127 7.83 -5.13 14.99
C GLU A 127 6.57 -4.49 15.58
N TYR A 128 6.17 -3.31 15.08
CA TYR A 128 4.98 -2.61 15.57
C TYR A 128 3.70 -3.40 15.26
N LEU A 129 3.57 -3.92 14.02
CA LEU A 129 2.43 -4.72 13.63
C LEU A 129 2.29 -5.96 14.51
N GLN A 130 3.39 -6.66 14.82
CA GLN A 130 3.36 -7.87 15.64
C GLN A 130 2.99 -7.60 17.11
N SER A 131 3.43 -6.46 17.65
CA SER A 131 3.27 -6.14 19.08
C SER A 131 2.00 -5.35 19.42
N HIS A 132 1.34 -4.73 18.44
CA HIS A 132 0.19 -3.85 18.68
C HIS A 132 -1.09 -4.31 17.94
N PRO A 133 -2.28 -3.88 18.41
CA PRO A 133 -3.53 -4.03 17.67
C PRO A 133 -3.48 -3.32 16.31
N ILE A 134 -4.17 -3.87 15.29
CA ILE A 134 -4.17 -3.28 13.93
C ILE A 134 -4.61 -1.81 13.93
N ARG A 135 -5.57 -1.42 14.76
CA ARG A 135 -6.00 -0.02 14.87
C ARG A 135 -4.84 0.90 15.27
N GLU A 136 -4.07 0.52 16.28
CA GLU A 136 -2.93 1.30 16.76
C GLU A 136 -1.81 1.31 15.73
N PHE A 137 -1.57 0.19 15.06
CA PHE A 137 -0.63 0.12 13.95
C PHE A 137 -0.98 1.10 12.82
N LEU A 138 -2.24 1.16 12.39
CA LEU A 138 -2.69 2.09 11.35
C LEU A 138 -2.57 3.56 11.80
N LEU A 139 -2.86 3.86 13.07
CA LEU A 139 -2.67 5.21 13.63
C LEU A 139 -1.19 5.57 13.69
N TRP A 140 -0.34 4.63 14.13
CA TRP A 140 1.11 4.80 14.17
C TRP A 140 1.67 5.10 12.79
N LEU A 141 1.27 4.36 11.74
CA LEU A 141 1.68 4.65 10.36
C LEU A 141 1.33 6.09 9.92
N ASN A 142 0.24 6.65 10.44
CA ASN A 142 -0.23 8.00 10.11
C ASN A 142 0.37 9.10 11.01
N LEU A 143 1.28 8.77 11.93
CA LEU A 143 2.01 9.78 12.70
C LEU A 143 2.92 10.62 11.77
N PRO A 144 3.05 11.94 12.00
CA PRO A 144 3.86 12.84 11.19
C PRO A 144 5.27 12.34 10.88
N GLU A 145 5.95 11.81 11.88
CA GLU A 145 7.29 11.24 11.77
C GLU A 145 7.35 10.04 10.83
N ASN A 146 6.32 9.20 10.82
CA ASN A 146 6.28 7.94 10.09
C ASN A 146 5.94 8.16 8.62
N TRP A 147 4.88 8.90 8.33
CA TRP A 147 4.55 9.20 6.92
C TRP A 147 5.57 10.14 6.28
N LYS A 148 6.21 11.06 7.02
CA LYS A 148 7.32 11.88 6.49
C LYS A 148 8.55 11.03 6.18
N THR A 149 8.85 10.03 7.02
CA THR A 149 9.93 9.07 6.75
C THR A 149 9.64 8.30 5.46
N ASN A 150 8.43 7.76 5.33
CA ASN A 150 8.00 7.06 4.12
C ASN A 150 8.04 7.96 2.88
N HIS A 151 7.48 9.16 2.96
CA HIS A 151 7.48 10.14 1.87
C HIS A 151 8.90 10.51 1.43
N ARG A 152 9.82 10.71 2.38
CA ARG A 152 11.23 11.02 2.06
C ARG A 152 11.88 9.91 1.24
N MET A 153 11.58 8.64 1.53
CA MET A 153 12.11 7.52 0.75
C MET A 153 11.64 7.57 -0.71
N TYR A 154 10.34 7.83 -0.95
CA TYR A 154 9.82 8.00 -2.31
C TYR A 154 10.46 9.19 -3.04
N MET A 155 10.67 10.31 -2.33
CA MET A 155 11.34 11.48 -2.94
C MET A 155 12.81 11.18 -3.27
N HIS A 156 13.50 10.35 -2.49
CA HIS A 156 14.86 9.92 -2.81
C HIS A 156 14.88 8.93 -3.99
N LEU A 157 13.91 8.02 -4.05
CA LEU A 157 13.75 7.07 -5.17
C LEU A 157 13.52 7.83 -6.49
N ALA A 158 12.76 8.93 -6.45
CA ALA A 158 12.54 9.80 -7.60
C ALA A 158 13.84 10.45 -8.15
N CYS A 159 14.92 10.45 -7.37
CA CYS A 159 16.26 10.94 -7.72
C CYS A 159 17.22 9.85 -8.22
N VAL A 160 16.78 8.60 -8.30
CA VAL A 160 17.59 7.53 -8.90
C VAL A 160 17.57 7.68 -10.42
N GLY A 161 18.74 7.60 -11.04
CA GLY A 161 18.93 7.81 -12.47
C GLY A 161 20.08 8.77 -12.74
N SER A 162 20.39 8.96 -14.01
CA SER A 162 21.28 10.03 -14.46
C SER A 162 20.53 10.98 -15.39
N ARG A 163 21.22 12.04 -15.81
CA ARG A 163 20.67 12.99 -16.78
C ARG A 163 20.51 12.35 -18.16
N GLU A 164 21.38 11.39 -18.47
CA GLU A 164 21.45 10.63 -19.72
C GLU A 164 20.48 9.43 -19.72
N GLU A 165 20.26 8.81 -18.56
CA GLU A 165 19.36 7.67 -18.37
C GLU A 165 18.38 7.95 -17.22
N PRO A 166 17.34 8.77 -17.46
CA PRO A 166 16.41 9.15 -16.42
C PRO A 166 15.37 8.07 -16.16
N VAL A 167 15.65 7.22 -15.18
CA VAL A 167 14.75 6.15 -14.72
C VAL A 167 13.71 6.63 -13.72
N ALA A 168 13.92 7.82 -13.15
CA ALA A 168 12.98 8.50 -12.27
C ALA A 168 12.92 10.02 -12.54
N PRO A 169 11.86 10.73 -12.10
CA PRO A 169 11.55 12.09 -12.54
C PRO A 169 12.67 13.11 -12.35
N CYS A 170 13.43 13.07 -11.26
CA CYS A 170 14.50 14.03 -11.00
C CYS A 170 15.76 13.78 -11.86
N GLY A 171 15.86 12.63 -12.53
CA GLY A 171 16.86 12.40 -13.57
C GLY A 171 16.56 13.16 -14.87
N ARG A 172 15.30 13.58 -15.12
CA ARG A 172 14.91 14.26 -16.37
C ARG A 172 15.17 15.77 -16.32
N PRO A 173 15.75 16.39 -17.37
CA PRO A 173 15.69 17.83 -17.51
C PRO A 173 14.25 18.28 -17.80
N GLY A 174 13.64 19.02 -16.85
CA GLY A 174 12.51 19.92 -17.16
C GLY A 174 11.09 19.53 -16.75
N THR A 175 10.83 18.45 -16.01
CA THR A 175 9.45 18.13 -15.57
C THR A 175 9.40 17.67 -14.11
N GLY A 176 9.06 18.60 -13.21
CA GLY A 176 8.67 18.28 -11.84
C GLY A 176 7.18 17.98 -11.78
N ILE A 177 6.82 16.72 -11.53
CA ILE A 177 5.48 16.38 -11.03
C ILE A 177 5.67 15.68 -9.69
N ILE A 178 5.26 16.36 -8.62
CA ILE A 178 5.24 15.85 -7.26
C ILE A 178 3.85 15.25 -7.02
N GLY A 179 3.76 13.91 -6.99
CA GLY A 179 2.56 13.20 -6.56
C GLY A 179 2.48 13.14 -5.04
N ILE A 180 1.54 13.86 -4.45
CA ILE A 180 1.24 13.80 -3.01
C ILE A 180 0.21 12.68 -2.79
N ARG A 181 0.59 11.57 -2.13
CA ARG A 181 -0.38 10.58 -1.64
C ARG A 181 -1.12 11.16 -0.42
N SER A 182 -2.44 11.14 -0.47
CA SER A 182 -3.35 11.57 0.59
C SER A 182 -3.29 10.63 1.80
N SER A 183 -3.08 11.19 2.99
CA SER A 183 -3.17 10.47 4.26
C SER A 183 -4.64 10.15 4.56
N ILE A 184 -4.93 8.89 4.91
CA ILE A 184 -6.24 8.52 5.45
C ILE A 184 -6.25 8.98 6.92
N LYS A 185 -7.05 10.01 7.22
CA LYS A 185 -7.39 10.33 8.61
C LYS A 185 -8.41 9.30 9.09
N ILE A 186 -8.00 8.46 10.03
CA ILE A 186 -8.85 7.47 10.73
C ILE A 186 -9.43 8.09 11.99
#